data_AF-A0A8T2EP22-F1
#
_entry.id   AF-A0A8T2EP22-F1
#
_cell.length_a   1.000
_cell.length_b   1.000
_cell.length_c   1.000
_cell.angle_alpha   90.00
_cell.angle_beta   90.00
_cell.angle_gamma   90.00
#
_symmetry.space_group_name_H-M   'P 1'
#
loop_
_entity.id
_entity.type
_entity.pdbx_description
1 polymer ?
#
loop_
_entity_poly.entity_id
_entity_poly.type
_entity_poly.pdbx_seq_one_letter_code
_entity_poly.pdbx_strand_id
1 'polypeptide(L)'
;MHKAPKEYLPLMLTSEYRICPVSINLQGDVPSVVLKRELSLPDPDYSHQFDIGRVFHCDGLLLCNHVGKNPRYGSKIVVWNPLTGQTRWIEAGYRWKEYEVRFVLGYCYQQDENNSCSKKIYKILCFYPNGQDTEIYELNYSDRWTRTIPDGDLTPGWTLIYSEQTVSMNGNLYLFASEKSKPHLGVSLLRFDFSTEKSSLCVTLPYQRPRYEILSISAVRGGENLSLLLQLDFESKTEIWVTNKIDDTTTKGAAVSWTKVLAFDLSPDLQLFSEEVNFLLDEDKKVAVCCERWLEPQEHHRYQCRREYKITDKIYILGEDNKVDEVGSGEGEATDSLEGISQVILNYAPSLVQIEQAGGGKTKRGDD
;
A
#
# COMPACT_ATOMS: atom_id res chain seq x y z
N MET A 1 -17.37 22.45 -11.61
CA MET A 1 -16.01 22.79 -11.13
C MET A 1 -15.02 21.89 -11.84
N HIS A 2 -14.16 22.44 -12.70
CA HIS A 2 -13.00 21.70 -13.18
C HIS A 2 -12.06 21.50 -11.98
N LYS A 3 -11.88 20.26 -11.52
CA LYS A 3 -10.80 19.93 -10.57
C LYS A 3 -9.48 20.26 -11.26
N ALA A 4 -8.64 21.09 -10.63
CA ALA A 4 -7.27 21.27 -11.09
C ALA A 4 -6.58 19.89 -11.17
N PRO A 5 -5.71 19.64 -12.17
CA PRO A 5 -4.96 18.40 -12.23
C PRO A 5 -4.20 18.22 -10.91
N LYS A 6 -4.44 17.09 -10.22
CA LYS A 6 -3.70 16.76 -9.01
C LYS A 6 -2.23 16.64 -9.41
N GLU A 7 -1.37 17.47 -8.82
CA GLU A 7 0.08 17.31 -8.97
C GLU A 7 0.49 16.11 -8.13
N TYR A 8 1.12 15.12 -8.77
CA TYR A 8 1.52 13.89 -8.11
C TYR A 8 2.94 14.04 -7.56
N LEU A 9 3.14 13.56 -6.34
CA LEU A 9 4.42 13.60 -5.65
C LEU A 9 4.73 12.17 -5.22
N PRO A 10 5.37 11.35 -6.07
CA PRO A 10 5.78 10.01 -5.67
C PRO A 10 6.61 10.07 -4.39
N LEU A 11 6.32 9.17 -3.46
CA LEU A 11 7.05 9.03 -2.20
C LEU A 11 7.70 7.64 -2.17
N MET A 12 8.80 7.53 -1.44
CA MET A 12 9.47 6.26 -1.19
C MET A 12 9.68 6.07 0.31
N LEU A 13 9.24 4.93 0.83
CA LEU A 13 9.71 4.41 2.10
C LEU A 13 11.09 3.78 1.86
N THR A 14 12.10 4.23 2.59
CA THR A 14 13.47 3.75 2.44
C THR A 14 13.82 2.70 3.48
N SER A 15 14.93 1.98 3.24
CA SER A 15 15.54 1.01 4.17
C SER A 15 15.88 1.63 5.54
N GLU A 16 16.05 2.94 5.62
CA GLU A 16 16.33 3.69 6.84
C GLU A 16 15.07 4.08 7.64
N TYR A 17 13.91 3.49 7.34
CA TYR A 17 12.63 3.73 8.03
C TYR A 17 12.10 5.15 7.82
N ARG A 18 12.45 5.78 6.68
CA ARG A 18 12.13 7.18 6.34
C ARG A 18 11.32 7.30 5.08
N ILE A 19 10.56 8.39 4.96
CA ILE A 19 9.81 8.71 3.75
C ILE A 19 10.45 9.89 3.04
N CYS A 20 10.81 9.68 1.78
CA CYS A 20 11.43 10.69 0.93
C CYS A 20 10.58 10.94 -0.32
N PRO A 21 10.36 12.20 -0.74
CA PRO A 21 9.79 12.47 -2.06
C PRO A 21 10.78 12.05 -3.15
N VAL A 22 10.25 11.55 -4.26
CA VAL A 22 11.05 10.97 -5.34
C VAL A 22 10.94 11.82 -6.60
N SER A 23 12.06 12.02 -7.29
CA SER A 23 12.10 12.55 -8.66
C SER A 23 12.56 11.44 -9.60
N ILE A 24 11.78 11.17 -10.64
CA ILE A 24 12.14 10.22 -11.70
C ILE A 24 12.58 11.04 -12.91
N ASN A 25 13.86 10.98 -13.24
CA ASN A 25 14.47 11.72 -14.33
C ASN A 25 14.68 10.78 -15.52
N LEU A 26 13.97 11.06 -16.61
CA LEU A 26 14.02 10.26 -17.84
C LEU A 26 14.68 11.00 -19.02
N GLN A 27 15.05 12.28 -18.84
CA GLN A 27 15.54 13.16 -19.92
C GLN A 27 17.08 13.20 -20.07
N GLY A 28 17.79 12.13 -19.69
CA GLY A 28 19.25 12.02 -19.83
C GLY A 28 19.67 10.72 -20.49
N ASP A 29 20.98 10.56 -20.76
CA ASP A 29 21.53 9.32 -21.35
C ASP A 29 21.32 8.09 -20.45
N VAL A 30 21.18 8.30 -19.14
CA VAL A 30 20.89 7.25 -18.14
C VAL A 30 19.70 7.70 -17.29
N PRO A 31 18.58 6.95 -17.29
CA PRO A 31 17.46 7.18 -16.37
C PRO A 31 17.91 7.13 -14.91
N SER A 32 17.28 7.92 -14.03
CA SER A 32 17.63 7.92 -12.61
C SER A 32 16.46 8.22 -11.69
N VAL A 33 16.54 7.68 -10.48
CA VAL A 33 15.63 7.95 -9.37
C VAL A 33 16.41 8.71 -8.31
N VAL A 34 15.95 9.92 -7.98
CA VAL A 34 16.61 10.79 -7.01
C VAL A 34 15.68 11.01 -5.82
N LEU A 35 16.15 10.64 -4.63
CA LEU A 35 15.49 10.97 -3.38
C LEU A 35 15.71 12.45 -3.05
N LYS A 36 14.62 13.16 -2.77
CA LYS A 36 14.65 14.52 -2.24
C LYS A 36 14.81 14.48 -0.73
N ARG A 37 14.82 15.66 -0.11
CA ARG A 37 14.88 15.82 1.34
C ARG A 37 13.77 15.00 2.01
N GLU A 38 14.20 14.16 2.96
CA GLU A 38 13.35 13.38 3.85
C GLU A 38 12.25 14.23 4.49
N LEU A 39 11.06 13.64 4.57
CA LEU A 39 9.93 14.20 5.30
C LEU A 39 10.07 13.92 6.79
N SER A 40 9.88 14.95 7.63
CA SER A 40 10.05 14.80 9.07
C SER A 40 8.76 14.39 9.77
N LEU A 41 8.83 13.31 10.54
CA LEU A 41 7.76 12.82 11.41
C LEU A 41 8.32 12.60 12.82
N PRO A 42 8.23 13.61 13.72
CA PRO A 42 8.68 13.48 15.10
C PRO A 42 7.84 12.45 15.86
N ASP A 43 8.48 11.61 16.67
CA ASP A 43 7.78 10.75 17.63
C ASP A 43 7.18 11.63 18.75
N PRO A 44 5.92 11.41 19.16
CA PRO A 44 5.28 12.23 20.20
C PRO A 44 5.87 12.04 21.60
N ASP A 45 6.46 10.87 21.88
CA ASP A 45 6.96 10.50 23.22
C ASP A 45 8.48 10.64 23.34
N TYR A 46 9.19 10.82 22.22
CA TYR A 46 10.64 10.87 22.21
C TYR A 46 11.19 11.98 21.32
N SER A 47 12.39 12.47 21.63
CA SER A 47 13.06 13.55 20.88
C SER A 47 13.70 13.11 19.55
N HIS A 48 13.21 12.04 18.93
CA HIS A 48 13.71 11.52 17.65
C HIS A 48 12.57 11.30 16.66
N GLN A 49 12.91 11.02 15.40
CA GLN A 49 11.93 10.72 14.37
C GLN A 49 11.33 9.33 14.57
N PHE A 50 10.05 9.18 14.28
CA PHE A 50 9.38 7.89 14.30
C PHE A 50 9.89 7.02 13.14
N ASP A 51 10.35 5.80 13.44
CA ASP A 51 10.82 4.86 12.44
C ASP A 51 9.63 4.15 11.78
N ILE A 52 9.36 4.51 10.53
CA ILE A 52 8.20 4.01 9.76
C ILE A 52 8.53 2.62 9.21
N GLY A 53 7.73 1.64 9.64
CA GLY A 53 7.79 0.23 9.27
C GLY A 53 7.05 -0.10 7.98
N ARG A 54 5.83 0.40 7.90
CA ARG A 54 4.91 0.26 6.77
C ARG A 54 4.21 1.58 6.54
N VAL A 55 3.84 1.80 5.29
CA VAL A 55 3.11 2.99 4.85
C VAL A 55 2.01 2.58 3.89
N PHE A 56 0.83 3.16 4.07
CA PHE A 56 -0.29 3.03 3.16
C PHE A 56 -0.86 4.42 2.87
N HIS A 57 -1.24 4.73 1.63
CA HIS A 57 -1.76 6.06 1.28
C HIS A 57 -3.22 6.03 0.83
N CYS A 58 -3.98 7.05 1.23
CA CYS A 58 -5.35 7.26 0.78
C CYS A 58 -5.69 8.76 0.80
N ASP A 59 -6.19 9.30 -0.31
CA ASP A 59 -6.63 10.70 -0.47
C ASP A 59 -5.67 11.78 0.06
N GLY A 60 -4.36 11.58 -0.14
CA GLY A 60 -3.33 12.52 0.31
C GLY A 60 -2.97 12.40 1.80
N LEU A 61 -3.53 11.42 2.50
CA LEU A 61 -3.10 10.99 3.82
C LEU A 61 -2.19 9.76 3.70
N LEU A 62 -1.25 9.65 4.63
CA LEU A 62 -0.43 8.48 4.88
C LEU A 62 -0.86 7.84 6.20
N LEU A 63 -0.96 6.53 6.22
CA LEU A 63 -1.11 5.70 7.40
C LEU A 63 0.21 4.98 7.62
N CYS A 64 0.89 5.30 8.71
CA CYS A 64 2.22 4.78 9.02
C CYS A 64 2.19 4.01 10.35
N ASN A 65 2.90 2.90 10.41
CA ASN A 65 3.14 2.16 11.66
C ASN A 65 4.56 1.58 11.67
N HIS A 66 5.09 1.31 12.85
CA HIS A 66 6.33 0.57 13.00
C HIS A 66 6.10 -0.93 12.78
N VAL A 67 7.13 -1.66 12.35
CA VAL A 67 7.14 -3.12 12.26
C VAL A 67 8.36 -3.63 13.01
N GLY A 68 8.15 -4.58 13.92
CA GLY A 68 9.22 -5.19 14.70
C GLY A 68 9.02 -5.10 16.22
N LYS A 69 9.91 -5.77 16.97
CA LYS A 69 9.89 -5.81 18.44
C LYS A 69 10.60 -4.59 19.04
N ASN A 70 10.27 -3.39 18.59
CA ASN A 70 10.79 -2.19 19.26
C ASN A 70 9.82 -1.77 20.37
N PRO A 71 10.15 -2.04 21.65
CA PRO A 71 9.27 -1.67 22.76
C PRO A 71 9.03 -0.16 22.86
N ARG A 72 9.86 0.68 22.20
CA ARG A 72 9.64 2.13 22.13
C ARG A 72 8.38 2.51 21.37
N TYR A 73 8.06 1.78 20.31
CA TYR A 73 6.97 2.11 19.39
C TYR A 73 5.67 1.37 19.71
N GLY A 74 5.74 0.25 20.44
CA GLY A 74 4.57 -0.50 20.87
C GLY A 74 3.66 -0.85 19.67
N SER A 75 2.40 -0.45 19.75
CA SER A 75 1.43 -0.60 18.65
C SER A 75 0.93 0.77 18.15
N LYS A 76 1.83 1.76 18.12
CA LYS A 76 1.51 3.10 17.62
C LYS A 76 1.28 3.10 16.11
N ILE A 77 0.23 3.80 15.72
CA ILE A 77 -0.12 4.07 14.33
C ILE A 77 -0.32 5.58 14.20
N VAL A 78 0.05 6.15 13.06
CA VAL A 78 -0.16 7.56 12.79
C VAL A 78 -0.79 7.77 11.43
N VAL A 79 -1.86 8.57 11.41
CA VAL A 79 -2.39 9.17 10.19
C VAL A 79 -1.73 10.52 10.03
N TRP A 80 -1.07 10.72 8.90
CA TRP A 80 -0.23 11.86 8.62
C TRP A 80 -0.62 12.50 7.29
N ASN A 81 -0.75 13.82 7.27
CA ASN A 81 -0.78 14.61 6.05
C ASN A 81 0.56 15.33 5.89
N PRO A 82 1.49 14.82 5.06
CA PRO A 82 2.75 15.48 4.78
C PRO A 82 2.65 16.92 4.28
N LEU A 83 1.60 17.25 3.51
CA LEU A 83 1.43 18.57 2.93
C LEU A 83 1.06 19.62 3.98
N THR A 84 0.16 19.27 4.91
CA THR A 84 -0.30 20.20 5.96
C THR A 84 0.51 20.07 7.25
N GLY A 85 1.35 19.04 7.37
CA GLY A 85 2.08 18.69 8.59
C GLY A 85 1.20 18.12 9.71
N GLN A 86 -0.10 17.91 9.46
CA GLN A 86 -1.01 17.38 10.48
C GLN A 86 -0.75 15.90 10.73
N THR A 87 -0.70 15.52 12.00
CA THR A 87 -0.59 14.13 12.44
C THR A 87 -1.71 13.80 13.42
N ARG A 88 -2.16 12.55 13.41
CA ARG A 88 -3.00 11.98 14.45
C ARG A 88 -2.45 10.61 14.85
N TRP A 89 -2.02 10.52 16.09
CA TRP A 89 -1.50 9.30 16.70
C TRP A 89 -2.64 8.48 17.30
N ILE A 90 -2.57 7.17 17.10
CA ILE A 90 -3.55 6.19 17.53
C ILE A 90 -2.80 5.05 18.22
N GLU A 91 -3.18 4.77 19.46
CA GLU A 91 -2.67 3.63 20.21
C GLU A 91 -3.51 2.41 19.88
N ALA A 92 -2.94 1.43 19.18
CA ALA A 92 -3.68 0.21 18.84
C ALA A 92 -3.75 -0.79 20.02
N GLY A 93 -2.97 -0.57 21.09
CA GLY A 93 -2.96 -1.33 22.34
C GLY A 93 -2.35 -2.74 22.24
N TYR A 94 -2.50 -3.57 23.29
CA TYR A 94 -1.96 -4.95 23.36
C TYR A 94 -2.58 -5.97 22.39
N ARG A 95 -3.46 -5.52 21.49
CA ARG A 95 -4.25 -6.39 20.61
C ARG A 95 -3.40 -7.07 19.52
N TRP A 96 -2.15 -6.63 19.33
CA TRP A 96 -1.34 -6.95 18.15
C TRP A 96 0.04 -7.46 18.59
N LYS A 97 0.13 -8.73 18.98
CA LYS A 97 1.39 -9.36 19.42
C LYS A 97 2.18 -10.03 18.27
N GLU A 98 1.67 -9.98 17.05
CA GLU A 98 2.24 -10.71 15.91
C GLU A 98 2.55 -9.75 14.76
N TYR A 99 3.70 -9.98 14.12
CA TYR A 99 4.36 -9.14 13.10
C TYR A 99 3.55 -8.96 11.79
N GLU A 100 2.34 -9.48 11.73
CA GLU A 100 1.65 -9.83 10.50
C GLU A 100 0.43 -8.95 10.21
N VAL A 101 -0.02 -8.15 11.18
CA VAL A 101 -1.23 -7.34 11.06
C VAL A 101 -1.05 -6.23 10.02
N ARG A 102 -2.07 -6.04 9.17
CA ARG A 102 -2.14 -4.98 8.16
C ARG A 102 -3.02 -3.84 8.64
N PHE A 103 -2.57 -2.62 8.39
CA PHE A 103 -3.38 -1.41 8.57
C PHE A 103 -3.52 -0.72 7.22
N VAL A 104 -4.76 -0.47 6.82
CA VAL A 104 -5.07 0.23 5.56
C VAL A 104 -6.07 1.34 5.82
N LEU A 105 -5.98 2.41 5.02
CA LEU A 105 -6.80 3.60 5.16
C LEU A 105 -7.81 3.69 4.02
N GLY A 106 -9.06 3.97 4.36
CA GLY A 106 -10.10 4.28 3.39
C GLY A 106 -11.03 5.38 3.88
N TYR A 107 -12.04 5.67 3.08
CA TYR A 107 -13.07 6.62 3.46
C TYR A 107 -14.42 6.29 2.83
N CYS A 108 -15.47 6.83 3.45
CA CYS A 108 -16.80 6.86 2.90
C CYS A 108 -17.42 8.25 3.04
N TYR A 109 -18.59 8.44 2.43
CA TYR A 109 -19.40 9.64 2.59
C TYR A 109 -20.68 9.27 3.32
N GLN A 110 -20.94 9.92 4.45
CA GLN A 110 -22.20 9.78 5.18
C GLN A 110 -23.05 11.02 4.95
N GLN A 111 -24.33 10.83 4.72
CA GLN A 111 -25.27 11.94 4.58
C GLN A 111 -25.49 12.58 5.95
N ASP A 112 -25.32 13.90 6.02
CA ASP A 112 -25.68 14.66 7.22
C ASP A 112 -27.20 14.87 7.21
N GLU A 113 -27.90 14.38 8.23
CA GLU A 113 -29.36 14.54 8.33
C GLU A 113 -29.78 16.03 8.39
N ASN A 114 -28.87 16.91 8.82
CA ASN A 114 -29.13 18.34 9.01
C ASN A 114 -28.56 19.22 7.88
N ASN A 115 -27.87 18.66 6.88
CA ASN A 115 -27.24 19.44 5.82
C ASN A 115 -27.29 18.74 4.46
N SER A 116 -27.36 19.48 3.36
CA SER A 116 -27.42 18.89 2.01
C SER A 116 -26.08 18.32 1.52
N CYS A 117 -25.03 18.36 2.35
CA CYS A 117 -23.67 17.94 1.99
C CYS A 117 -23.33 16.64 2.72
N SER A 118 -22.72 15.69 2.01
CA SER A 118 -22.21 14.47 2.63
C SER A 118 -20.89 14.75 3.36
N LYS A 119 -20.77 14.28 4.60
CA LYS A 119 -19.54 14.35 5.38
C LYS A 119 -18.63 13.18 5.00
N LYS A 120 -17.37 13.49 4.73
CA LYS A 120 -16.33 12.49 4.48
C LYS A 120 -15.81 11.91 5.79
N ILE A 121 -15.73 10.59 5.87
CA ILE A 121 -15.34 9.86 7.07
C ILE A 121 -14.18 8.95 6.74
N TYR A 122 -13.06 9.10 7.46
CA TYR A 122 -11.92 8.23 7.32
C TYR A 122 -12.00 7.05 8.28
N LYS A 123 -11.65 5.87 7.76
CA LYS A 123 -11.68 4.60 8.49
C LYS A 123 -10.35 3.88 8.30
N ILE A 124 -9.81 3.35 9.38
CA ILE A 124 -8.67 2.44 9.35
C ILE A 124 -9.22 1.03 9.49
N LEU A 125 -8.87 0.17 8.55
CA LEU A 125 -9.16 -1.25 8.60
C LEU A 125 -7.91 -1.99 9.05
N CYS A 126 -8.08 -2.93 9.97
CA CYS A 126 -7.03 -3.76 10.52
C CYS A 126 -7.38 -5.24 10.32
N PHE A 127 -6.48 -6.06 9.78
CA PHE A 127 -6.71 -7.49 9.52
C PHE A 127 -5.40 -8.30 9.47
N TYR A 128 -5.48 -9.61 9.72
CA TYR A 128 -4.36 -10.55 9.54
C TYR A 128 -4.18 -10.94 8.06
N PRO A 129 -3.02 -11.48 7.63
CA PRO A 129 -2.76 -11.84 6.23
C PRO A 129 -3.78 -12.82 5.62
N ASN A 130 -4.48 -13.60 6.45
CA ASN A 130 -5.54 -14.52 6.03
C ASN A 130 -6.93 -13.85 5.90
N GLY A 131 -7.04 -12.55 6.19
CA GLY A 131 -8.29 -11.77 6.16
C GLY A 131 -9.18 -11.95 7.42
N GLN A 132 -8.67 -12.55 8.49
CA GLN A 132 -9.43 -12.77 9.73
C GLN A 132 -9.18 -11.69 10.79
N ASP A 133 -10.01 -11.75 11.85
CA ASP A 133 -10.01 -10.83 13.00
C ASP A 133 -9.97 -9.36 12.60
N THR A 134 -10.84 -9.05 11.65
CA THR A 134 -10.92 -7.73 11.06
C THR A 134 -11.62 -6.74 12.00
N GLU A 135 -10.98 -5.61 12.25
CA GLU A 135 -11.52 -4.49 13.02
C GLU A 135 -11.47 -3.19 12.22
N ILE A 136 -12.39 -2.27 12.51
CA ILE A 136 -12.42 -0.93 11.91
C ILE A 136 -12.29 0.10 13.03
N TYR A 137 -11.49 1.13 12.76
CA TYR A 137 -11.40 2.32 13.58
C TYR A 137 -11.87 3.53 12.78
N GLU A 138 -12.88 4.23 13.27
CA GLU A 138 -13.40 5.44 12.65
C GLU A 138 -12.72 6.68 13.24
N LEU A 139 -11.98 7.42 12.41
CA LEU A 139 -11.26 8.60 12.87
C LEU A 139 -12.23 9.67 13.41
N ASN A 140 -13.32 9.92 12.69
CA ASN A 140 -14.12 11.12 12.90
C ASN A 140 -15.05 11.10 14.14
N TYR A 141 -15.31 9.93 14.74
CA TYR A 141 -16.42 9.82 15.73
C TYR A 141 -16.10 9.04 17.00
N SER A 142 -15.46 7.88 16.91
CA SER A 142 -15.51 6.92 18.03
C SER A 142 -14.24 6.85 18.87
N ASP A 143 -13.09 7.29 18.36
CA ASP A 143 -11.75 7.07 18.94
C ASP A 143 -11.56 5.63 19.49
N ARG A 144 -12.26 4.67 18.89
CA ARG A 144 -12.38 3.29 19.38
C ARG A 144 -12.50 2.34 18.20
N TRP A 145 -11.76 1.25 18.31
CA TRP A 145 -11.87 0.09 17.43
C TRP A 145 -13.20 -0.63 17.65
N THR A 146 -13.89 -0.94 16.56
CA THR A 146 -15.14 -1.69 16.53
C THR A 146 -15.01 -2.89 15.59
N ARG A 147 -15.50 -4.05 16.04
CA ARG A 147 -15.66 -5.23 15.17
C ARG A 147 -17.01 -5.10 14.48
N THR A 148 -17.03 -4.51 13.29
CA THR A 148 -18.28 -4.28 12.53
C THR A 148 -18.50 -5.28 11.41
N ILE A 149 -17.45 -6.01 10.99
CA ILE A 149 -17.57 -7.08 9.99
C ILE A 149 -18.12 -8.35 10.67
N PRO A 150 -19.24 -8.92 10.18
CA PRO A 150 -19.76 -10.19 10.68
C PRO A 150 -18.68 -11.27 10.67
N ASP A 151 -18.53 -11.98 11.79
CA ASP A 151 -17.52 -13.02 12.01
C ASP A 151 -16.04 -12.57 11.92
N GLY A 152 -15.77 -11.29 11.62
CA GLY A 152 -14.42 -10.74 11.43
C GLY A 152 -13.70 -11.23 10.17
N ASP A 153 -14.41 -11.85 9.23
CA ASP A 153 -13.89 -12.28 7.92
C ASP A 153 -14.01 -11.14 6.90
N LEU A 154 -12.86 -10.57 6.50
CA LEU A 154 -12.80 -9.48 5.53
C LEU A 154 -13.38 -9.89 4.17
N THR A 155 -13.22 -11.15 3.77
CA THR A 155 -13.60 -11.63 2.45
C THR A 155 -14.38 -12.94 2.53
N PRO A 156 -15.65 -12.93 3.00
CA PRO A 156 -16.44 -14.14 3.17
C PRO A 156 -16.60 -14.92 1.86
N GLY A 157 -16.26 -16.21 1.88
CA GLY A 157 -16.26 -17.07 0.68
C GLY A 157 -14.99 -17.00 -0.18
N TRP A 158 -14.03 -16.15 0.19
CA TRP A 158 -12.75 -15.97 -0.51
C TRP A 158 -11.56 -16.19 0.43
N THR A 159 -10.42 -16.53 -0.17
CA THR A 159 -9.12 -16.61 0.49
C THR A 159 -8.26 -15.48 -0.03
N LEU A 160 -7.84 -14.59 0.86
CA LEU A 160 -6.92 -13.50 0.54
C LEU A 160 -5.57 -14.07 0.07
N ILE A 161 -4.99 -13.49 -0.98
CA ILE A 161 -3.68 -13.86 -1.51
C ILE A 161 -2.89 -12.57 -1.68
N TYR A 162 -1.56 -12.63 -1.51
CA TYR A 162 -0.67 -11.47 -1.68
C TYR A 162 -1.14 -10.28 -0.83
N SER A 163 -1.34 -10.50 0.47
CA SER A 163 -1.91 -9.49 1.39
C SER A 163 -1.09 -8.19 1.51
N GLU A 164 0.14 -8.17 0.99
CA GLU A 164 0.96 -6.96 0.85
C GLU A 164 0.52 -6.09 -0.33
N GLN A 165 -0.05 -6.70 -1.37
CA GLN A 165 -0.44 -6.07 -2.62
C GLN A 165 -1.87 -5.51 -2.50
N THR A 166 -1.98 -4.41 -1.77
CA THR A 166 -3.26 -3.76 -1.48
C THR A 166 -3.20 -2.28 -1.82
N VAL A 167 -4.30 -1.73 -2.34
CA VAL A 167 -4.34 -0.33 -2.77
C VAL A 167 -5.67 0.31 -2.42
N SER A 168 -5.63 1.59 -2.03
CA SER A 168 -6.85 2.40 -1.91
C SER A 168 -7.06 3.27 -3.13
N MET A 169 -8.27 3.20 -3.68
CA MET A 169 -8.72 4.06 -4.76
C MET A 169 -10.16 4.49 -4.51
N ASN A 170 -10.44 5.78 -4.71
CA ASN A 170 -11.75 6.38 -4.44
C ASN A 170 -12.31 6.09 -3.02
N GLY A 171 -11.41 5.87 -2.05
CA GLY A 171 -11.77 5.59 -0.66
C GLY A 171 -12.06 4.12 -0.36
N ASN A 172 -12.18 3.27 -1.38
CA ASN A 172 -12.33 1.83 -1.24
C ASN A 172 -10.97 1.14 -1.25
N LEU A 173 -10.95 -0.10 -0.79
CA LEU A 173 -9.76 -0.96 -0.76
C LEU A 173 -9.90 -2.06 -1.81
N TYR A 174 -8.80 -2.35 -2.51
CA TYR A 174 -8.73 -3.39 -3.54
C TYR A 174 -7.70 -4.45 -3.15
N LEU A 175 -8.10 -5.71 -3.25
CA LEU A 175 -7.40 -6.87 -2.66
C LEU A 175 -7.43 -8.06 -3.62
N PHE A 176 -6.34 -8.83 -3.72
CA PHE A 176 -6.36 -10.09 -4.46
C PHE A 176 -6.92 -11.24 -3.63
N ALA A 177 -7.80 -12.03 -4.22
CA ALA A 177 -8.35 -13.21 -3.57
C ALA A 177 -8.68 -14.34 -4.55
N SER A 178 -8.75 -15.57 -4.03
CA SER A 178 -9.27 -16.74 -4.74
C SER A 178 -10.58 -17.22 -4.12
N GLU A 179 -11.49 -17.73 -4.93
CA GLU A 179 -12.77 -18.26 -4.45
C GLU A 179 -12.54 -19.57 -3.67
N LYS A 180 -12.99 -19.67 -2.41
CA LYS A 180 -12.80 -20.86 -1.57
C LYS A 180 -13.41 -22.12 -2.19
N SER A 181 -14.55 -21.97 -2.88
CA SER A 181 -15.28 -23.08 -3.48
C SER A 181 -14.63 -23.61 -4.77
N LYS A 182 -13.86 -22.76 -5.47
CA LYS A 182 -13.26 -23.03 -6.78
C LYS A 182 -11.88 -22.38 -6.91
N PRO A 183 -10.91 -22.76 -6.06
CA PRO A 183 -9.60 -22.10 -6.03
C PRO A 183 -8.81 -22.26 -7.33
N HIS A 184 -9.12 -23.29 -8.12
CA HIS A 184 -8.50 -23.55 -9.42
C HIS A 184 -8.95 -22.59 -10.54
N LEU A 185 -10.05 -21.85 -10.37
CA LEU A 185 -10.51 -20.87 -11.37
C LEU A 185 -9.62 -19.63 -11.43
N GLY A 186 -8.83 -19.40 -10.39
CA GLY A 186 -7.79 -18.37 -10.39
C GLY A 186 -8.03 -17.23 -9.42
N VAL A 187 -7.23 -16.19 -9.59
CA VAL A 187 -7.23 -14.99 -8.75
C VAL A 187 -8.16 -13.94 -9.33
N SER A 188 -8.85 -13.24 -8.43
CA SER A 188 -9.74 -12.12 -8.71
C SER A 188 -9.38 -10.92 -7.85
N LEU A 189 -9.81 -9.74 -8.28
CA LEU A 189 -9.70 -8.52 -7.51
C LEU A 189 -11.02 -8.27 -6.77
N LEU A 190 -10.97 -8.23 -5.45
CA LEU A 190 -12.08 -7.84 -4.59
C LEU A 190 -12.01 -6.34 -4.28
N ARG A 191 -13.17 -5.73 -4.13
CA ARG A 191 -13.35 -4.39 -3.58
C ARG A 191 -13.97 -4.52 -2.19
N PHE A 192 -13.31 -3.97 -1.18
CA PHE A 192 -13.91 -3.69 0.11
C PHE A 192 -14.43 -2.26 0.14
N ASP A 193 -15.74 -2.12 0.31
CA ASP A 193 -16.43 -0.83 0.33
C ASP A 193 -16.59 -0.32 1.77
N PHE A 194 -15.94 0.80 2.11
CA PHE A 194 -15.98 1.36 3.47
C PHE A 194 -17.33 1.98 3.86
N SER A 195 -18.21 2.24 2.90
CA SER A 195 -19.56 2.76 3.15
C SER A 195 -20.49 1.64 3.59
N THR A 196 -20.37 0.47 2.97
CA THR A 196 -21.20 -0.71 3.29
C THR A 196 -20.51 -1.72 4.20
N GLU A 197 -19.20 -1.56 4.40
CA GLU A 197 -18.29 -2.44 5.13
C GLU A 197 -18.34 -3.89 4.63
N LYS A 198 -18.42 -4.05 3.31
CA LYS A 198 -18.54 -5.35 2.64
C LYS A 198 -17.56 -5.50 1.50
N SER A 199 -17.04 -6.72 1.37
CA SER A 199 -16.27 -7.15 0.21
C SER A 199 -17.17 -7.65 -0.89
N SER A 200 -16.80 -7.36 -2.13
CA SER A 200 -17.48 -7.84 -3.33
C SER A 200 -16.47 -8.06 -4.45
N LEU A 201 -16.81 -8.92 -5.41
CA LEU A 201 -16.00 -9.10 -6.61
C LEU A 201 -15.98 -7.80 -7.42
N CYS A 202 -14.79 -7.24 -7.66
CA CYS A 202 -14.63 -6.08 -8.52
C CYS A 202 -14.45 -6.52 -9.98
N VAL A 203 -13.40 -7.31 -10.24
CA VAL A 203 -13.05 -7.76 -11.59
C VAL A 203 -12.20 -9.01 -11.55
N THR A 204 -12.34 -9.87 -12.56
CA THR A 204 -11.41 -10.98 -12.79
C THR A 204 -10.12 -10.44 -13.41
N LEU A 205 -8.98 -11.06 -13.11
CA LEU A 205 -7.71 -10.68 -13.73
C LEU A 205 -7.72 -10.96 -15.25
N PRO A 206 -6.86 -10.28 -16.04
CA PRO A 206 -6.81 -10.43 -17.50
C PRO A 206 -6.64 -11.88 -17.95
N TYR A 207 -5.88 -12.64 -17.17
CA TYR A 207 -5.73 -14.07 -17.29
C TYR A 207 -6.33 -14.72 -16.05
N GLN A 208 -6.90 -15.91 -16.18
CA GLN A 208 -7.45 -16.66 -15.05
C GLN A 208 -6.53 -17.84 -14.75
N ARG A 209 -5.67 -17.66 -13.74
CA ARG A 209 -4.67 -18.63 -13.31
C ARG A 209 -4.65 -18.74 -11.78
N PRO A 210 -4.39 -19.93 -11.23
CA PRO A 210 -4.31 -20.15 -9.79
C PRO A 210 -3.08 -19.50 -9.16
N ARG A 211 -2.03 -19.25 -9.95
CA ARG A 211 -0.77 -18.65 -9.50
C ARG A 211 -0.16 -17.80 -10.62
N TYR A 212 0.57 -16.78 -10.19
CA TYR A 212 1.38 -15.89 -11.01
C TYR A 212 2.82 -15.92 -10.50
N GLU A 213 3.77 -15.63 -11.39
CA GLU A 213 5.16 -15.38 -11.03
C GLU A 213 5.28 -13.99 -10.40
N ILE A 214 4.71 -12.99 -11.09
CA ILE A 214 4.57 -11.61 -10.61
C ILE A 214 3.10 -11.25 -10.57
N LEU A 215 2.66 -10.69 -9.45
CA LEU A 215 1.37 -10.03 -9.33
C LEU A 215 1.47 -8.86 -8.34
N SER A 216 1.32 -7.65 -8.84
CA SER A 216 1.30 -6.43 -8.03
C SER A 216 0.26 -5.45 -8.54
N ILE A 217 -0.32 -4.67 -7.62
CA ILE A 217 -1.36 -3.69 -7.93
C ILE A 217 -0.95 -2.30 -7.46
N SER A 218 -1.32 -1.29 -8.25
CA SER A 218 -1.09 0.11 -7.90
C SER A 218 -2.24 0.97 -8.42
N ALA A 219 -2.37 2.19 -7.88
CA ALA A 219 -3.31 3.17 -8.40
C ALA A 219 -2.64 3.99 -9.49
N VAL A 220 -3.32 4.21 -10.60
CA VAL A 220 -2.81 5.00 -11.71
C VAL A 220 -2.81 6.48 -11.36
N ARG A 221 -1.88 7.23 -11.96
CA ARG A 221 -1.84 8.69 -11.89
C ARG A 221 -3.17 9.26 -12.41
N GLY A 222 -3.93 9.89 -11.53
CA GLY A 222 -5.31 10.34 -11.75
C GLY A 222 -6.25 9.83 -10.65
N GLY A 223 -5.94 8.67 -10.06
CA GLY A 223 -6.68 8.06 -8.96
C GLY A 223 -8.05 7.49 -9.35
N GLU A 224 -8.30 7.30 -10.65
CA GLU A 224 -9.58 6.78 -11.18
C GLU A 224 -9.48 5.37 -11.78
N ASN A 225 -8.26 4.86 -11.96
CA ASN A 225 -7.95 3.58 -12.59
C ASN A 225 -6.92 2.81 -11.76
N LEU A 226 -6.95 1.48 -11.86
CA LEU A 226 -5.96 0.60 -11.25
C LEU A 226 -5.01 0.10 -12.32
N SER A 227 -3.74 -0.06 -11.94
CA SER A 227 -2.74 -0.73 -12.76
C SER A 227 -2.34 -2.05 -12.11
N LEU A 228 -2.09 -3.05 -12.95
CA LEU A 228 -1.72 -4.40 -12.57
C LEU A 228 -0.43 -4.77 -13.29
N LEU A 229 0.61 -5.06 -12.54
CA LEU A 229 1.83 -5.68 -13.04
C LEU A 229 1.67 -7.19 -12.89
N LEU A 230 1.77 -7.94 -14.00
CA LEU A 230 1.61 -9.39 -13.98
C LEU A 230 2.64 -10.11 -14.84
N GLN A 231 3.08 -11.27 -14.39
CA GLN A 231 3.84 -12.24 -15.16
C GLN A 231 3.31 -13.64 -14.84
N LEU A 232 3.00 -14.41 -15.88
CA LEU A 232 2.30 -15.70 -15.71
C LEU A 232 3.24 -16.81 -15.23
N ASP A 233 4.43 -16.86 -15.80
CA ASP A 233 5.51 -17.79 -15.47
C ASP A 233 6.86 -17.15 -15.84
N PHE A 234 7.95 -17.77 -15.40
CA PHE A 234 9.32 -17.26 -15.59
C PHE A 234 9.70 -16.98 -17.04
N GLU A 235 9.12 -17.70 -18.01
CA GLU A 235 9.42 -17.55 -19.44
C GLU A 235 8.50 -16.50 -20.12
N SER A 236 7.44 -16.09 -19.42
CA SER A 236 6.47 -15.13 -19.93
C SER A 236 6.98 -13.69 -19.84
N LYS A 237 6.49 -12.86 -20.76
CA LYS A 237 6.65 -11.41 -20.64
C LYS A 237 6.00 -10.90 -19.36
N THR A 238 6.63 -9.89 -18.76
CA THR A 238 5.99 -9.12 -17.70
C THR A 238 5.14 -8.03 -18.34
N GLU A 239 3.89 -7.91 -17.92
CA GLU A 239 2.91 -7.04 -18.55
C GLU A 239 2.32 -6.07 -17.55
N ILE A 240 1.99 -4.87 -18.02
CA ILE A 240 1.21 -3.91 -17.24
C ILE A 240 -0.14 -3.71 -17.91
N TRP A 241 -1.18 -3.87 -17.11
CA TRP A 241 -2.57 -3.70 -17.50
C TRP A 241 -3.21 -2.58 -16.69
N VAL A 242 -4.09 -1.81 -17.31
CA VAL A 242 -4.83 -0.73 -16.65
C VAL A 242 -6.32 -0.99 -16.77
N THR A 243 -7.07 -0.80 -15.70
CA THR A 243 -8.53 -0.89 -15.75
C THR A 243 -9.11 0.28 -16.52
N ASN A 244 -10.29 0.12 -17.12
CA ASN A 244 -11.15 1.28 -17.36
C ASN A 244 -11.55 1.96 -16.03
N LYS A 245 -12.14 3.15 -16.12
CA LYS A 245 -12.58 3.91 -14.95
C LYS A 245 -13.56 3.07 -14.12
N ILE A 246 -13.25 2.90 -12.83
CA ILE A 246 -14.11 2.16 -11.90
C ILE A 246 -15.05 3.14 -11.19
N ASP A 247 -16.28 3.27 -11.70
CA ASP A 247 -17.30 4.13 -11.09
C ASP A 247 -18.18 3.36 -10.08
N ASP A 248 -18.73 4.04 -9.08
CA ASP A 248 -19.59 3.42 -8.06
C ASP A 248 -20.94 2.92 -8.62
N THR A 249 -21.40 3.51 -9.73
CA THR A 249 -22.62 3.10 -10.44
C THR A 249 -22.45 1.81 -11.25
N THR A 250 -21.22 1.32 -11.37
CA THR A 250 -20.87 0.12 -12.13
C THR A 250 -21.43 -1.16 -11.49
N THR A 251 -21.94 -1.06 -10.27
CA THR A 251 -22.78 -2.07 -9.58
C THR A 251 -24.01 -2.53 -10.37
N LYS A 252 -24.37 -1.87 -11.50
CA LYS A 252 -25.50 -2.26 -12.38
C LYS A 252 -25.15 -2.62 -13.83
N GLY A 253 -23.94 -3.12 -14.10
CA GLY A 253 -23.71 -3.96 -15.30
C GLY A 253 -22.71 -3.47 -16.35
N ALA A 254 -21.86 -2.50 -16.05
CA ALA A 254 -20.64 -2.32 -16.85
C ALA A 254 -19.56 -3.26 -16.29
N ALA A 255 -19.00 -4.14 -17.10
CA ALA A 255 -17.87 -4.95 -16.66
C ALA A 255 -16.63 -4.05 -16.57
N VAL A 256 -15.98 -3.99 -15.42
CA VAL A 256 -14.61 -3.46 -15.33
C VAL A 256 -13.75 -4.32 -16.27
N SER A 257 -12.97 -3.70 -17.14
CA SER A 257 -12.15 -4.38 -18.13
C SER A 257 -10.71 -3.90 -18.03
N TRP A 258 -9.79 -4.78 -18.42
CA TRP A 258 -8.35 -4.51 -18.43
C TRP A 258 -7.87 -4.21 -19.86
N THR A 259 -7.02 -3.19 -19.98
CA THR A 259 -6.31 -2.87 -21.22
C THR A 259 -4.81 -3.02 -20.97
N LYS A 260 -4.15 -3.84 -21.79
CA LYS A 260 -2.69 -3.97 -21.74
C LYS A 260 -2.06 -2.69 -22.26
N VAL A 261 -1.17 -2.08 -21.48
CA VAL A 261 -0.51 -0.81 -21.85
C VAL A 261 0.97 -1.01 -22.12
N LEU A 262 1.63 -1.95 -21.44
CA LEU A 262 3.05 -2.25 -21.62
C LEU A 262 3.30 -3.77 -21.49
N ALA A 263 4.34 -4.24 -22.14
CA ALA A 263 4.86 -5.60 -22.01
C ALA A 263 6.37 -5.57 -22.20
N PHE A 264 7.10 -6.27 -21.32
CA PHE A 264 8.55 -6.27 -21.26
C PHE A 264 9.08 -7.70 -21.23
N ASP A 265 10.22 -7.91 -21.88
CA ASP A 265 11.01 -9.12 -21.73
C ASP A 265 12.01 -8.88 -20.58
N LEU A 266 11.69 -9.33 -19.37
CA LEU A 266 12.63 -9.26 -18.26
C LEU A 266 13.75 -10.29 -18.50
N SER A 267 14.99 -9.88 -18.25
CA SER A 267 16.13 -10.81 -18.30
C SER A 267 15.88 -11.99 -17.35
N PRO A 268 16.32 -13.22 -17.67
CA PRO A 268 16.29 -14.34 -16.73
C PRO A 268 16.99 -14.04 -15.39
N ASP A 269 17.93 -13.09 -15.41
CA ASP A 269 18.67 -12.62 -14.23
C ASP A 269 17.89 -11.58 -13.41
N LEU A 270 16.80 -11.02 -13.96
CA LEU A 270 15.91 -10.06 -13.31
C LEU A 270 14.64 -10.78 -12.84
N GLN A 271 14.69 -11.30 -11.63
CA GLN A 271 13.56 -12.00 -11.02
C GLN A 271 12.86 -11.03 -10.09
N LEU A 272 11.65 -10.57 -10.47
CA LEU A 272 10.79 -9.80 -9.57
C LEU A 272 9.90 -10.77 -8.77
N PHE A 273 9.87 -10.68 -7.45
CA PHE A 273 9.00 -11.53 -6.62
C PHE A 273 7.67 -10.86 -6.26
N SER A 274 6.54 -11.57 -6.49
CA SER A 274 5.17 -11.06 -6.23
C SER A 274 4.94 -10.46 -4.83
N GLU A 275 5.54 -11.03 -3.80
CA GLU A 275 5.35 -10.55 -2.41
C GLU A 275 6.19 -9.31 -2.09
N GLU A 276 7.19 -9.01 -2.90
CA GLU A 276 8.22 -8.01 -2.59
C GLU A 276 8.30 -6.88 -3.63
N VAL A 277 7.60 -7.01 -4.76
CA VAL A 277 7.57 -5.97 -5.80
C VAL A 277 6.47 -4.96 -5.56
N ASN A 278 6.83 -3.68 -5.57
CA ASN A 278 5.91 -2.56 -5.63
C ASN A 278 6.20 -1.75 -6.90
N PHE A 279 5.18 -1.17 -7.52
CA PHE A 279 5.41 -0.40 -8.74
C PHE A 279 4.55 0.84 -8.85
N LEU A 280 5.04 1.77 -9.67
CA LEU A 280 4.37 2.99 -10.07
C LEU A 280 4.41 3.10 -11.59
N LEU A 281 3.26 3.39 -12.20
CA LEU A 281 3.12 3.60 -13.64
C LEU A 281 2.95 5.10 -13.96
N ASP A 282 3.81 5.63 -14.84
CA ASP A 282 3.62 6.90 -15.52
C ASP A 282 3.06 6.61 -16.91
N GLU A 283 1.74 6.63 -17.06
CA GLU A 283 1.06 6.31 -18.33
C GLU A 283 1.43 7.28 -19.46
N ASP A 284 1.56 8.57 -19.14
CA ASP A 284 1.87 9.62 -20.13
C ASP A 284 3.23 9.36 -20.78
N LYS A 285 4.19 8.91 -19.97
CA LYS A 285 5.55 8.60 -20.42
C LYS A 285 5.74 7.14 -20.79
N LYS A 286 4.74 6.28 -20.53
CA LYS A 286 4.81 4.83 -20.73
C LYS A 286 6.01 4.18 -20.02
N VAL A 287 6.23 4.57 -18.77
CA VAL A 287 7.34 4.06 -17.95
C VAL A 287 6.79 3.53 -16.64
N ALA A 288 7.31 2.40 -16.17
CA ALA A 288 7.06 1.90 -14.83
C ALA A 288 8.34 1.96 -13.99
N VAL A 289 8.20 2.31 -12.72
CA VAL A 289 9.27 2.19 -11.72
C VAL A 289 8.89 1.09 -10.76
N CYS A 290 9.76 0.08 -10.64
CA CYS A 290 9.58 -1.06 -9.76
C CYS A 290 10.60 -1.00 -8.63
N CYS A 291 10.16 -1.24 -7.41
CA CYS A 291 11.02 -1.45 -6.26
C CYS A 291 10.87 -2.91 -5.84
N GLU A 292 12.00 -3.55 -5.60
CA GLU A 292 12.06 -4.95 -5.20
C GLU A 292 13.08 -5.15 -4.10
N ARG A 293 12.81 -6.10 -3.21
CA ARG A 293 13.80 -6.63 -2.28
C ARG A 293 14.35 -7.98 -2.74
N TRP A 294 15.65 -8.15 -2.61
CA TRP A 294 16.34 -9.42 -2.81
C TRP A 294 16.86 -9.94 -1.48
N LEU A 295 16.68 -11.24 -1.25
CA LEU A 295 17.17 -11.96 -0.07
C LEU A 295 18.19 -13.00 -0.52
N GLU A 296 19.47 -12.67 -0.43
CA GLU A 296 20.56 -13.58 -0.78
C GLU A 296 21.02 -14.36 0.47
N PRO A 297 20.92 -15.71 0.48
CA PRO A 297 21.43 -16.50 1.60
C PRO A 297 22.94 -16.31 1.73
N GLN A 298 23.42 -15.99 2.93
CA GLN A 298 24.85 -15.96 3.20
C GLN A 298 25.36 -17.39 3.44
N GLU A 299 26.47 -17.78 2.78
CA GLU A 299 27.11 -19.07 3.06
C GLU A 299 27.77 -19.04 4.44
N HIS A 300 27.27 -19.87 5.37
CA HIS A 300 27.91 -20.06 6.68
C HIS A 300 28.37 -21.50 6.92
N HIS A 301 29.50 -21.61 7.62
CA HIS A 301 30.04 -22.85 8.15
C HIS A 301 29.01 -23.56 9.04
N ARG A 302 28.94 -24.91 8.90
CA ARG A 302 27.99 -25.90 9.45
C ARG A 302 27.58 -25.82 10.94
N TYR A 303 27.96 -24.80 11.71
CA TYR A 303 27.79 -24.72 13.17
C TYR A 303 26.92 -23.56 13.68
N GLN A 304 26.37 -22.71 12.81
CA GLN A 304 25.41 -21.67 13.21
C GLN A 304 23.97 -22.09 12.90
N CYS A 305 23.09 -22.03 13.91
CA CYS A 305 21.66 -22.33 13.77
C CYS A 305 20.83 -21.17 13.21
N ARG A 306 21.44 -20.01 12.92
CA ARG A 306 20.78 -18.79 12.45
C ARG A 306 21.16 -18.55 10.99
N ARG A 307 20.18 -18.43 10.09
CA ARG A 307 20.44 -18.02 8.70
C ARG A 307 20.53 -16.51 8.66
N GLU A 308 21.58 -16.01 8.02
CA GLU A 308 21.74 -14.60 7.71
C GLU A 308 21.50 -14.40 6.23
N TYR A 309 20.84 -13.30 5.90
CA TYR A 309 20.51 -12.94 4.54
C TYR A 309 21.11 -11.56 4.25
N LYS A 310 21.79 -11.44 3.11
CA LYS A 310 22.08 -10.13 2.55
C LYS A 310 20.79 -9.62 1.91
N ILE A 311 20.36 -8.45 2.34
CA ILE A 311 19.20 -7.76 1.78
C ILE A 311 19.69 -6.73 0.78
N THR A 312 19.17 -6.78 -0.44
CA THR A 312 19.44 -5.78 -1.47
C THR A 312 18.11 -5.23 -1.98
N ASP A 313 17.82 -3.97 -1.71
CA ASP A 313 16.65 -3.29 -2.27
C ASP A 313 17.04 -2.66 -3.61
N LYS A 314 16.39 -3.07 -4.70
CA LYS A 314 16.68 -2.63 -6.07
C LYS A 314 15.55 -1.79 -6.64
N ILE A 315 15.92 -0.81 -7.47
CA ILE A 315 14.98 0.06 -8.19
C ILE A 315 15.24 -0.09 -9.69
N TYR A 316 14.19 -0.46 -10.41
CA TYR A 316 14.20 -0.64 -11.86
C TYR A 316 13.29 0.38 -12.54
N ILE A 317 13.74 0.88 -13.69
CA ILE A 317 12.91 1.66 -14.62
C ILE A 317 12.65 0.78 -15.85
N LEU A 318 11.38 0.57 -16.15
CA LEU A 318 10.91 -0.25 -17.27
C LEU A 318 10.26 0.65 -18.33
N GLY A 319 10.84 0.70 -19.52
CA GLY A 319 10.35 1.51 -20.65
C GLY A 319 9.75 0.69 -21.80
N GLU A 320 9.03 1.35 -22.71
CA GLU A 320 8.41 0.72 -23.90
C GLU A 320 9.43 0.08 -24.86
N ASP A 321 10.71 0.44 -24.79
CA ASP A 321 11.79 -0.12 -25.60
C ASP A 321 12.34 -1.46 -25.08
N ASN A 322 11.63 -2.11 -24.15
CA ASN A 322 12.05 -3.31 -23.42
C ASN A 322 13.38 -3.15 -22.67
N LYS A 323 13.83 -1.92 -22.43
CA LYS A 323 14.99 -1.69 -21.60
C LYS A 323 14.59 -1.69 -20.13
N VAL A 324 15.44 -2.37 -19.36
CA VAL A 324 15.42 -2.36 -17.91
C VAL A 324 16.68 -1.66 -17.45
N ASP A 325 16.50 -0.50 -16.83
CA ASP A 325 17.60 0.23 -16.19
C ASP A 325 17.52 0.01 -14.68
N GLU A 326 18.55 -0.62 -14.11
CA GLU A 326 18.76 -0.66 -12.66
C GLU A 326 19.40 0.65 -12.22
N VAL A 327 18.70 1.43 -11.39
CA VAL A 327 19.07 2.84 -11.10
C VAL A 327 19.35 3.11 -9.63
N GLY A 328 19.17 2.11 -8.77
CA GLY A 328 19.44 2.22 -7.35
C GLY A 328 19.48 0.87 -6.67
N SER A 329 20.40 0.73 -5.71
CA SER A 329 20.55 -0.45 -4.86
C SER A 329 20.86 0.00 -3.43
N GLY A 330 20.05 -0.41 -2.46
CA GLY A 330 20.31 -0.27 -1.03
C GLY A 330 20.73 -1.61 -0.44
N GLU A 331 21.82 -1.67 0.32
CA GLU A 331 22.29 -2.91 0.94
C GLU A 331 22.05 -2.92 2.46
N GLY A 332 21.68 -4.07 2.99
CA GLY A 332 21.50 -4.31 4.42
C GLY A 332 21.73 -5.77 4.81
N GLU A 333 21.73 -6.04 6.11
CA GLU A 333 21.88 -7.38 6.69
C GLU A 333 20.66 -7.72 7.55
N ALA A 334 20.14 -8.94 7.41
CA ALA A 334 19.10 -9.48 8.29
C ALA A 334 19.47 -10.87 8.79
N THR A 335 18.96 -11.20 9.99
CA THR A 335 19.07 -12.54 10.58
C THR A 335 17.76 -13.31 10.34
N ASP A 336 17.57 -14.53 10.87
CA ASP A 336 16.35 -15.38 10.71
C ASP A 336 14.97 -14.68 10.80
N SER A 337 14.92 -13.46 11.31
CA SER A 337 13.79 -12.55 11.25
C SER A 337 13.93 -11.60 10.05
N LEU A 338 12.90 -11.55 9.19
CA LEU A 338 12.66 -10.57 8.10
C LEU A 338 12.59 -9.11 8.62
N GLU A 339 13.60 -8.67 9.37
CA GLU A 339 13.60 -7.43 10.16
C GLU A 339 13.89 -6.17 9.32
N GLY A 340 14.28 -6.33 8.04
CA GLY A 340 14.43 -5.21 7.11
C GLY A 340 13.10 -4.74 6.52
N ILE A 341 12.98 -3.46 6.13
CA ILE A 341 11.76 -2.87 5.52
C ILE A 341 11.93 -2.69 4.02
N SER A 342 11.09 -3.31 3.20
CA SER A 342 11.24 -3.21 1.74
C SER A 342 11.05 -1.77 1.31
N GLN A 343 11.86 -1.32 0.35
CA GLN A 343 11.61 -0.04 -0.28
C GLN A 343 10.26 -0.07 -0.98
N VAL A 344 9.38 0.88 -0.64
CA VAL A 344 8.04 0.97 -1.22
C VAL A 344 7.89 2.31 -1.90
N ILE A 345 7.63 2.29 -3.20
CA ILE A 345 7.23 3.48 -3.96
C ILE A 345 5.70 3.65 -3.91
N LEU A 346 5.25 4.86 -3.63
CA LEU A 346 3.84 5.22 -3.49
C LEU A 346 3.44 6.25 -4.53
N ASN A 347 2.29 6.06 -5.17
CA ASN A 347 1.68 7.07 -6.04
C ASN A 347 0.91 8.12 -5.23
N TYR A 348 1.63 8.86 -4.39
CA TYR A 348 1.04 9.83 -3.48
C TYR A 348 0.60 11.10 -4.21
N ALA A 349 -0.63 11.53 -3.92
CA ALA A 349 -1.20 12.78 -4.41
C ALA A 349 -1.52 13.67 -3.19
N PRO A 350 -0.72 14.72 -2.94
CA PRO A 350 -0.96 15.65 -1.83
C PRO A 350 -2.38 16.21 -1.84
N SER A 351 -2.95 16.43 -0.65
CA SER A 351 -4.28 17.02 -0.51
C SER A 351 -4.35 17.94 0.72
N LEU A 352 -5.23 18.93 0.68
CA LEU A 352 -5.50 19.84 1.80
C LEU A 352 -6.48 19.25 2.84
N VAL A 353 -6.72 17.93 2.78
CA VAL A 353 -7.58 17.23 3.72
C VAL A 353 -7.12 17.49 5.14
N GLN A 354 -8.06 17.89 5.99
CA GLN A 354 -7.82 18.10 7.40
C GLN A 354 -8.02 16.79 8.16
N ILE A 355 -7.11 16.50 9.10
CA ILE A 355 -7.26 15.38 10.03
C ILE A 355 -7.97 15.91 11.27
N GLU A 356 -9.18 15.44 11.54
CA GLU A 356 -9.87 15.75 12.79
C GLU A 356 -9.05 15.20 13.96
N GLN A 357 -8.73 16.05 14.94
CA GLN A 357 -8.01 15.65 16.15
C GLN A 357 -8.96 14.91 17.09
N ALA A 358 -8.45 13.97 17.88
CA ALA A 358 -9.22 13.34 18.94
C ALA A 358 -9.79 14.42 19.87
N GLY A 359 -11.07 14.31 20.23
CA GLY A 359 -11.74 15.30 21.08
C GLY A 359 -11.05 15.40 22.43
N GLY A 360 -10.16 16.39 22.59
CA GLY A 360 -9.51 16.67 23.85
C GLY A 360 -10.57 16.98 24.90
N GLY A 361 -10.69 16.12 25.90
CA GLY A 361 -11.39 16.47 27.13
C GLY A 361 -10.80 17.79 27.62
N LYS A 362 -11.65 18.82 27.76
CA LYS A 362 -11.26 20.10 28.36
C LYS A 362 -10.63 19.80 29.73
N THR A 363 -9.30 19.79 29.82
CA THR A 363 -8.63 20.01 31.09
C THR A 363 -8.95 21.45 31.46
N LYS A 364 -9.94 21.62 32.34
CA LYS A 364 -10.07 22.85 33.12
C LYS A 364 -8.70 23.06 33.76
N ARG A 365 -7.96 24.08 33.29
CA ARG A 365 -6.94 24.68 34.14
C ARG A 365 -7.70 25.16 35.37
N GLY A 366 -7.41 24.53 36.51
CA GLY A 366 -7.72 25.14 37.79
C GLY A 366 -6.91 26.42 37.85
N ASP A 367 -7.60 27.54 38.03
CA ASP A 367 -6.98 28.76 38.52
C ASP A 367 -6.55 28.48 39.96
N ASP A 368 -5.24 28.53 40.21
CA ASP A 368 -4.68 28.82 41.54
C ASP A 368 -4.20 30.28 41.54
#